data_AF-A0A2E8RU45-F1
#
_entry.id   AF-A0A2E8RU45-F1
#
_cell.length_a   1.000
_cell.length_b   1.000
_cell.length_c   1.000
_cell.angle_alpha   90.00
_cell.angle_beta   90.00
_cell.angle_gamma   90.00
#
_symmetry.space_group_name_H-M   'P 1'
#
loop_
_entity.id
_entity.type
_entity.pdbx_description
1 polymer ?
#
loop_
_entity_poly.entity_id
_entity_poly.type
_entity_poly.pdbx_seq_one_letter_code
_entity_poly.pdbx_strand_id
1 'polypeptide(L)'
;MSGTYGRGIFSVETRHHFEQLVELVDLVDNRFSFITHEFIENSFGRGIRLVILSGRVITTMKIKAVDGDFRTNVPRSGIGPVVEIDNEVEFSALEATKLMSLGNAGVDLLFNKDGYVIYQINSSPGFIH
;
A
#
# COMPACT_ATOMS: atom_id res chain seq x y z
N MET A 1 -3.50 15.48 -4.32
CA MET A 1 -4.54 14.69 -3.64
C MET A 1 -3.87 13.72 -2.67
N SER A 2 -4.26 13.73 -1.40
CA SER A 2 -3.82 12.70 -0.43
C SER A 2 -5.01 11.79 -0.15
N GLY A 3 -5.00 10.59 -0.74
CA GLY A 3 -5.92 9.51 -0.37
C GLY A 3 -5.39 8.82 0.89
N THR A 4 -6.13 8.89 1.99
CA THR A 4 -5.86 8.10 3.19
C THR A 4 -6.91 6.99 3.27
N TYR A 5 -6.54 5.84 3.84
CA TYR A 5 -7.48 4.76 4.17
C TYR A 5 -8.11 4.05 2.96
N GLY A 6 -7.39 3.96 1.84
CA GLY A 6 -7.85 3.25 0.64
C GLY A 6 -8.98 3.95 -0.14
N ARG A 7 -9.35 5.19 0.23
CA ARG A 7 -10.35 5.99 -0.49
C ARG A 7 -9.81 6.47 -1.84
N GLY A 8 -10.64 6.39 -2.87
CA GLY A 8 -10.29 6.78 -4.23
C GLY A 8 -9.42 5.75 -4.97
N ILE A 9 -9.22 4.55 -4.41
CA ILE A 9 -8.53 3.44 -5.05
C ILE A 9 -9.58 2.49 -5.63
N PHE A 10 -9.50 2.24 -6.93
CA PHE A 10 -10.38 1.34 -7.66
C PHE A 10 -9.56 0.30 -8.41
N SER A 11 -10.05 -0.94 -8.45
CA SER A 11 -9.55 -1.95 -9.39
C SER A 11 -10.44 -1.93 -10.62
N VAL A 12 -9.83 -1.96 -11.79
CA VAL A 12 -10.51 -1.96 -13.10
C VAL A 12 -9.90 -3.05 -13.97
N GLU A 13 -10.72 -4.00 -14.39
CA GLU A 13 -10.26 -5.19 -15.11
C GLU A 13 -10.06 -4.95 -16.61
N THR A 14 -10.75 -3.94 -17.17
CA THR A 14 -10.70 -3.64 -18.60
C THR A 14 -10.47 -2.16 -18.83
N ARG A 15 -9.82 -1.85 -19.96
CA ARG A 15 -9.65 -0.48 -20.44
C ARG A 15 -10.99 0.24 -20.61
N HIS A 16 -12.01 -0.47 -21.10
CA HIS A 16 -13.33 0.10 -21.29
C HIS A 16 -13.96 0.55 -19.96
N HIS A 17 -13.87 -0.27 -18.91
CA HIS A 17 -14.37 0.11 -17.58
C HIS A 17 -13.58 1.29 -16.99
N PHE A 18 -12.27 1.37 -17.26
CA PHE A 18 -11.47 2.53 -16.85
C PHE A 18 -11.92 3.82 -17.56
N GLU A 19 -12.14 3.77 -18.88
CA GLU A 19 -12.64 4.92 -19.65
C GLU A 19 -14.00 5.40 -19.12
N GLN A 20 -14.93 4.50 -18.83
CA GLN A 20 -16.22 4.83 -18.21
C GLN A 20 -16.09 5.44 -16.82
N LEU A 21 -15.15 4.95 -15.99
CA LEU A 21 -14.88 5.53 -14.68
C LEU A 21 -14.38 6.96 -14.82
N VAL A 22 -13.43 7.21 -15.74
CA VAL A 22 -12.86 8.54 -16.00
C VAL A 22 -13.95 9.52 -16.43
N GLU A 23 -14.81 9.14 -17.38
CA GLU A 23 -15.95 9.97 -17.80
C GLU A 23 -16.86 10.33 -16.62
N LEU A 24 -17.16 9.37 -15.74
CA LEU A 24 -17.98 9.61 -14.56
C LEU A 24 -17.33 10.59 -13.58
N VAL A 25 -16.01 10.48 -13.33
CA VAL A 25 -15.32 11.42 -12.45
C VAL A 25 -15.29 12.82 -13.09
N ASP A 26 -15.09 12.93 -14.42
CA ASP A 26 -15.05 14.20 -15.16
C ASP A 26 -16.35 15.00 -15.05
N LEU A 27 -17.48 14.31 -15.02
CA LEU A 27 -18.80 14.92 -14.78
C LEU A 27 -18.94 15.54 -13.38
N VAL A 28 -18.18 15.06 -12.39
CA VAL A 28 -18.29 15.49 -10.99
C VAL A 28 -17.31 16.62 -10.66
N ASP A 29 -16.04 16.51 -11.07
CA ASP A 29 -15.01 17.56 -10.88
C ASP A 29 -13.85 17.34 -11.85
N ASN A 30 -13.67 18.17 -12.86
CA ASN A 30 -12.61 18.00 -13.88
C ASN A 30 -11.15 18.27 -13.41
N ARG A 31 -10.91 18.39 -12.09
CA ARG A 31 -9.58 18.69 -11.51
C ARG A 31 -8.90 17.48 -10.86
N PHE A 32 -9.23 16.26 -11.27
CA PHE A 32 -8.52 15.05 -10.82
C PHE A 32 -7.30 14.72 -11.67
N SER A 33 -6.36 14.02 -11.04
CA SER A 33 -5.25 13.34 -11.70
C SER A 33 -5.34 11.86 -11.35
N PHE A 34 -5.26 10.98 -12.34
CA PHE A 34 -5.20 9.54 -12.09
C PHE A 34 -3.75 9.07 -12.02
N ILE A 35 -3.53 8.10 -11.12
CA ILE A 35 -2.32 7.29 -11.10
C ILE A 35 -2.78 5.85 -11.31
N THR A 36 -2.33 5.24 -12.39
CA THR A 36 -2.60 3.83 -12.71
C THR A 36 -1.38 3.00 -12.34
N HIS A 37 -1.62 1.79 -11.83
CA HIS A 37 -0.56 0.82 -11.53
C HIS A 37 -1.04 -0.57 -11.91
N GLU A 38 -0.11 -1.49 -12.16
CA GLU A 38 -0.43 -2.89 -12.42
C GLU A 38 -1.14 -3.52 -11.21
N PHE A 39 -2.13 -4.37 -11.45
CA PHE A 39 -2.77 -5.11 -10.38
C PHE A 39 -1.90 -6.32 -9.99
N ILE A 40 -1.32 -6.30 -8.79
CA ILE A 40 -0.47 -7.38 -8.29
C ILE A 40 -1.34 -8.49 -7.69
N GLU A 41 -1.82 -9.41 -8.53
CA GLU A 41 -2.75 -10.48 -8.16
C GLU A 41 -2.27 -11.34 -6.97
N ASN A 42 -0.96 -11.61 -6.89
CA ASN A 42 -0.37 -12.37 -5.81
C ASN A 42 -0.61 -11.75 -4.42
N SER A 43 -0.92 -10.45 -4.38
CA SER A 43 -1.22 -9.68 -3.17
C SER A 43 -2.69 -9.39 -2.96
N PHE A 44 -3.59 -10.06 -3.68
CA PHE A 44 -5.03 -9.83 -3.51
C PHE A 44 -5.43 -9.94 -2.03
N GLY A 45 -5.83 -8.82 -1.44
CA GLY A 45 -6.31 -8.73 -0.06
C GLY A 45 -5.25 -9.07 1.00
N ARG A 46 -3.96 -9.09 0.66
CA ARG A 46 -2.88 -9.40 1.61
C ARG A 46 -1.58 -8.66 1.31
N GLY A 47 -0.84 -8.31 2.35
CA GLY A 47 0.46 -7.65 2.24
C GLY A 47 1.29 -7.80 3.50
N ILE A 48 2.42 -7.12 3.53
CA ILE A 48 3.25 -6.97 4.74
C ILE A 48 3.43 -5.49 5.01
N ARG A 49 3.31 -5.08 6.27
CA ARG A 49 3.66 -3.74 6.73
C ARG A 49 4.92 -3.80 7.57
N LEU A 50 5.93 -3.03 7.18
CA LEU A 50 7.09 -2.74 8.01
C LEU A 50 6.80 -1.45 8.79
N VAL A 51 7.16 -1.44 10.06
CA VAL A 51 7.12 -0.24 10.88
C VAL A 51 8.56 0.19 11.14
N ILE A 52 8.88 1.41 10.74
CA ILE A 52 10.19 2.03 10.91
C ILE A 52 10.07 3.13 11.97
N LEU A 53 10.95 3.06 12.97
CA LEU A 53 11.11 4.09 13.99
C LEU A 53 12.58 4.49 14.10
N SER A 54 12.83 5.80 14.11
CA SER A 54 14.19 6.36 14.16
C SER A 54 15.16 5.71 13.18
N GLY A 55 14.70 5.43 11.95
CA GLY A 55 15.49 4.82 10.89
C GLY A 55 15.79 3.33 11.05
N ARG A 56 15.02 2.60 11.87
CA ARG A 56 15.17 1.15 12.08
C ARG A 56 13.83 0.44 11.91
N VAL A 57 13.82 -0.72 11.27
CA VAL A 57 12.64 -1.60 11.28
C VAL A 57 12.48 -2.17 12.69
N ILE A 58 11.32 -1.92 13.29
CA ILE A 58 11.00 -2.39 14.65
C ILE A 58 10.06 -3.60 14.65
N THR A 59 9.23 -3.73 13.62
CA THR A 59 8.34 -4.86 13.44
C THR A 59 7.84 -4.94 12.01
N THR A 60 7.40 -6.12 11.63
CA THR A 60 6.93 -6.51 10.31
C THR A 60 5.71 -7.40 10.51
N MET A 61 4.57 -7.02 9.95
CA MET A 61 3.30 -7.72 10.20
C MET A 61 2.58 -8.02 8.90
N LYS A 62 1.97 -9.21 8.82
CA LYS A 62 1.00 -9.49 7.75
C LYS A 62 -0.22 -8.62 7.93
N ILE A 63 -0.70 -8.04 6.85
CA ILE A 63 -1.98 -7.31 6.81
C ILE A 63 -2.92 -8.03 5.85
N LYS A 64 -4.18 -8.14 6.24
CA LYS A 64 -5.20 -8.81 5.44
C LYS A 64 -6.42 -7.92 5.32
N ALA A 65 -6.94 -7.79 4.11
CA ALA A 65 -8.20 -7.13 3.86
C ALA A 65 -9.37 -7.89 4.50
N VAL A 66 -10.44 -7.16 4.78
CA VAL A 66 -11.70 -7.73 5.26
C VAL A 66 -12.70 -7.84 4.12
N ASP A 67 -13.68 -8.74 4.26
CA ASP A 67 -14.85 -8.82 3.37
C ASP A 67 -14.53 -9.01 1.88
N GLY A 68 -13.40 -9.65 1.55
CA GLY A 68 -13.00 -9.93 0.17
C GLY A 68 -12.45 -8.73 -0.60
N ASP A 69 -12.19 -7.60 0.07
CA ASP A 69 -11.56 -6.43 -0.53
C ASP A 69 -10.10 -6.74 -0.93
N PHE A 70 -9.60 -6.11 -2.00
CA PHE A 70 -8.20 -6.25 -2.40
C PHE A 70 -7.28 -5.33 -1.59
N ARG A 71 -7.83 -4.26 -1.00
CA ARG A 71 -7.07 -3.21 -0.31
C ARG A 71 -6.75 -3.62 1.13
N THR A 72 -5.47 -3.59 1.47
CA THR A 72 -4.96 -3.94 2.81
C THR A 72 -4.63 -2.76 3.70
N ASN A 73 -4.71 -1.54 3.15
CA ASN A 73 -4.42 -0.27 3.84
C ASN A 73 -5.69 0.44 4.35
N VAL A 74 -6.78 -0.30 4.54
CA VAL A 74 -8.06 0.20 5.05
C VAL A 74 -8.07 0.08 6.58
N PRO A 75 -8.67 1.02 7.34
CA PRO A 75 -8.69 0.99 8.82
C PRO A 75 -9.17 -0.32 9.45
N ARG A 76 -9.98 -1.10 8.72
CA ARG A 76 -10.54 -2.37 9.20
C ARG A 76 -9.70 -3.59 8.82
N SER A 77 -8.60 -3.42 8.09
CA SER A 77 -7.74 -4.53 7.70
C SER A 77 -7.21 -5.25 8.94
N GLY A 78 -7.31 -6.58 8.93
CA GLY A 78 -6.83 -7.43 10.01
C GLY A 78 -5.31 -7.48 10.05
N ILE A 79 -4.76 -7.54 11.26
CA ILE A 79 -3.33 -7.67 11.51
C ILE A 79 -3.05 -9.12 11.86
N GLY A 80 -2.12 -9.71 11.12
CA GLY A 80 -1.60 -11.04 11.35
C GLY A 80 -0.37 -11.04 12.26
N PRO A 81 0.25 -12.21 12.43
CA PRO A 81 1.45 -12.33 13.24
C PRO A 81 2.64 -11.57 12.63
N VAL A 82 3.67 -11.39 13.44
CA VAL A 82 4.98 -10.90 13.01
C VAL A 82 5.56 -11.86 11.96
N VAL A 83 6.22 -11.32 10.94
CA VAL A 83 6.81 -12.10 9.85
C VAL A 83 8.24 -11.67 9.55
N GLU A 84 9.14 -12.64 9.39
CA GLU A 84 10.47 -12.35 8.89
C GLU A 84 10.40 -11.99 7.40
N ILE A 85 11.23 -11.03 6.99
CA ILE A 85 11.41 -10.60 5.61
C ILE A 85 12.89 -10.67 5.24
N ASP A 86 13.16 -10.76 3.94
CA ASP A 86 14.54 -10.84 3.45
C ASP A 86 15.30 -9.54 3.71
N ASN A 87 16.60 -9.66 4.05
CA ASN A 87 17.47 -8.51 4.35
C ASN A 87 17.51 -7.48 3.21
N GLU A 88 17.40 -7.93 1.95
CA GLU A 88 17.39 -7.06 0.78
C GLU A 88 16.14 -6.15 0.74
N VAL A 89 15.00 -6.68 1.18
CA VAL A 89 13.73 -5.96 1.21
C VAL A 89 13.72 -4.97 2.37
N GLU A 90 14.22 -5.38 3.54
CA GLU A 90 14.42 -4.47 4.68
C GLU A 90 15.34 -3.30 4.30
N PHE A 91 16.48 -3.60 3.68
CA PHE A 91 17.42 -2.57 3.21
C PHE A 91 16.76 -1.60 2.23
N SER A 92 16.00 -2.12 1.25
CA SER A 92 15.30 -1.31 0.26
C SER A 92 14.25 -0.39 0.92
N ALA A 93 13.52 -0.89 1.91
CA ALA A 93 12.54 -0.08 2.65
C ALA A 93 13.23 1.04 3.46
N LEU A 94 14.33 0.73 4.15
CA LEU A 94 15.10 1.70 4.91
C LEU A 94 15.69 2.80 4.00
N GLU A 95 16.32 2.44 2.89
CA GLU A 95 16.86 3.43 1.95
C GLU A 95 15.75 4.28 1.32
N ALA A 96 14.59 3.69 0.99
CA ALA A 96 13.45 4.45 0.49
C ALA A 96 12.95 5.50 1.52
N THR A 97 12.81 5.11 2.79
CA THR A 97 12.41 6.06 3.85
C THR A 97 13.44 7.16 4.09
N LYS A 98 14.72 6.83 4.01
CA LYS A 98 15.83 7.78 4.14
C LYS A 98 15.86 8.79 2.99
N LEU A 99 15.68 8.35 1.74
CA LEU A 99 15.55 9.24 0.58
C LEU A 99 14.37 10.21 0.72
N MET A 100 13.30 9.77 1.38
CA MET A 100 12.14 10.59 1.71
C MET A 100 12.31 11.45 2.98
N SER A 101 13.47 11.41 3.64
CA SER A 101 13.73 12.08 4.92
C SER A 101 12.74 11.70 6.04
N LEU A 102 12.29 10.43 6.05
CA LEU A 102 11.37 9.90 7.04
C LEU A 102 12.12 9.06 8.08
N GLY A 103 12.22 9.58 9.31
CA GLY A 103 12.74 8.82 10.45
C GLY A 103 11.73 7.80 10.99
N ASN A 104 10.43 8.09 10.85
CA ASN A 104 9.33 7.22 11.25
C ASN A 104 8.41 7.00 10.06
N ALA A 105 8.11 5.74 9.72
CA ALA A 105 7.28 5.42 8.57
C ALA A 105 6.64 4.03 8.67
N GLY A 106 5.57 3.83 7.91
CA GLY A 106 5.01 2.53 7.60
C GLY A 106 5.27 2.22 6.13
N VAL A 107 5.94 1.11 5.83
CA VAL A 107 6.21 0.69 4.45
C VAL A 107 5.37 -0.54 4.14
N ASP A 108 4.50 -0.41 3.14
CA ASP A 108 3.61 -1.48 2.70
C ASP A 108 4.23 -2.22 1.51
N LEU A 109 4.33 -3.54 1.66
CA LEU A 109 4.80 -4.46 0.66
C LEU A 109 3.66 -5.28 0.07
N LEU A 110 3.73 -5.48 -1.23
CA LEU A 110 2.95 -6.45 -1.97
C LEU A 110 3.84 -7.65 -2.35
N PHE A 111 3.34 -8.87 -2.16
CA PHE A 111 3.85 -10.10 -2.76
C PHE A 111 3.78 -10.05 -4.29
N ASN A 112 4.92 -10.20 -4.95
CA ASN A 112 5.04 -10.40 -6.39
C ASN A 112 5.41 -11.87 -6.69
N LYS A 113 5.69 -12.25 -7.95
CA LYS A 113 6.02 -13.63 -8.34
C LYS A 113 7.17 -14.22 -7.53
N ASP A 114 8.28 -13.50 -7.42
CA ASP A 114 9.52 -14.00 -6.82
C ASP A 114 10.04 -13.10 -5.68
N GLY A 115 9.15 -12.36 -5.01
CA GLY A 115 9.57 -11.47 -3.91
C GLY A 115 8.53 -10.42 -3.55
N TYR A 116 9.01 -9.21 -3.26
CA TYR A 116 8.18 -8.11 -2.76
C TYR A 116 8.36 -6.84 -3.58
N VAL A 117 7.32 -6.03 -3.63
CA VAL A 117 7.33 -4.67 -4.18
C VAL A 117 6.89 -3.69 -3.11
N ILE A 118 7.66 -2.62 -2.92
CA ILE A 118 7.24 -1.48 -2.09
C ILE A 118 6.12 -0.75 -2.82
N TYR A 119 4.93 -0.75 -2.22
CA TYR A 119 3.73 -0.15 -2.82
C TYR A 119 3.41 1.23 -2.24
N GLN A 120 3.58 1.40 -0.94
CA GLN A 120 3.26 2.65 -0.26
C GLN A 120 4.21 2.91 0.91
N ILE A 121 4.61 4.17 1.08
CA ILE A 121 5.37 4.63 2.24
C ILE A 121 4.55 5.72 2.94
N ASN A 122 4.16 5.46 4.18
CA ASN A 122 3.31 6.30 4.99
C ASN A 122 4.15 7.00 6.07
N SER A 123 4.26 8.33 6.01
CA SER A 123 4.99 9.16 6.99
C SER A 123 4.32 9.26 8.36
N SER A 124 3.02 8.93 8.43
CA SER A 124 2.27 8.78 9.67
C SER A 124 1.74 7.35 9.74
N PRO A 125 2.58 6.37 10.14
CA PRO A 125 2.24 4.95 10.07
C PRO A 125 0.96 4.57 10.81
N GLY A 126 0.55 5.36 11.81
CA GLY A 126 -0.48 4.95 12.77
C GLY A 126 0.01 3.75 13.55
N PHE A 127 0.46 3.97 14.79
CA PHE A 127 0.83 2.85 15.65
C PHE A 127 -0.46 2.27 16.18
N ILE A 128 -0.71 1.01 15.84
CA ILE A 128 -1.91 0.29 16.24
C ILE A 128 -1.79 0.08 17.75
N HIS A 129 -2.72 0.67 18.51
CA HIS A 129 -2.95 0.38 19.92
C HIS A 129 -3.75 -0.91 20.07
#